data_AF-A0A814Z3B7-F1
#
_entry.id   AF-A0A814Z3B7-F1
#
_cell.length_a   1.000
_cell.length_b   1.000
_cell.length_c   1.000
_cell.angle_alpha   90.00
_cell.angle_beta   90.00
_cell.angle_gamma   90.00
#
_symmetry.space_group_name_H-M   'P 1'
#
loop_
_entity.id
_entity.type
_entity.pdbx_description
1 polymer ?
#
loop_
_entity_poly.entity_id
_entity_poly.type
_entity_poly.pdbx_seq_one_letter_code
_entity_poly.pdbx_strand_id
1 'polypeptide(L)'
;MLPWELNILLVSVILLLKKIYASELTFELPDNAKECFHDNLKIDSHFTLEFQVITGGNYDVDLELQSPTGKILYRETKKQYDQIDKTTEEAGVYQFCFSNEFSTFTHKTIYIDWKVDGDPEHEITRPGPRVAESALTMIEKSVEKIHENLEKSIDDQTHHRLREATGRARAEDLNQRVQDWSLGQFLLIIFVAIGTVLLLRSFFSDRKTSNMTWNR
;
A
#
# COMPACT_ATOMS: atom_id res chain seq x y z
N MET A 1 -33.36 -27.75 -10.73
CA MET A 1 -32.57 -26.51 -10.78
C MET A 1 -32.01 -26.39 -12.18
N LEU A 2 -32.35 -25.30 -12.88
CA LEU A 2 -31.93 -25.10 -14.26
C LEU A 2 -30.42 -24.75 -14.29
N PRO A 3 -29.68 -25.13 -15.35
CA PRO A 3 -28.23 -24.94 -15.42
C PRO A 3 -27.77 -23.47 -15.33
N TRP A 4 -28.67 -22.52 -15.60
CA TRP A 4 -28.39 -21.09 -15.49
C TRP A 4 -28.32 -20.60 -14.03
N GLU A 5 -29.04 -21.22 -13.09
CA GLU A 5 -28.97 -20.89 -11.65
C GLU A 5 -27.60 -21.26 -11.07
N LEU A 6 -27.03 -22.39 -11.52
CA LEU A 6 -25.72 -22.85 -11.09
C LEU A 6 -24.61 -21.90 -11.55
N ASN A 7 -24.72 -21.37 -12.78
CA ASN A 7 -23.78 -20.40 -13.32
C ASN A 7 -23.85 -19.03 -12.60
N ILE A 8 -25.06 -18.58 -12.23
CA ILE A 8 -25.22 -17.34 -11.45
C ILE A 8 -24.61 -17.50 -10.06
N LEU A 9 -24.84 -18.65 -9.40
CA LEU A 9 -24.21 -18.96 -8.12
C LEU A 9 -22.69 -19.04 -8.24
N LEU A 10 -22.16 -19.67 -9.29
CA LEU A 10 -20.72 -19.80 -9.51
C LEU A 10 -20.05 -18.44 -9.76
N VAL A 11 -20.69 -17.55 -10.52
CA VAL A 11 -20.24 -16.16 -10.73
C VAL A 11 -20.31 -15.36 -9.41
N SER A 12 -21.38 -15.53 -8.62
CA SER A 12 -21.50 -14.86 -7.32
C SER A 12 -20.43 -15.32 -6.32
N VAL A 13 -20.08 -16.61 -6.32
CA VAL A 13 -19.03 -17.18 -5.47
C VAL A 13 -17.65 -16.68 -5.91
N ILE A 14 -17.38 -16.57 -7.21
CA ILE A 14 -16.13 -16.01 -7.73
C ILE A 14 -15.99 -14.53 -7.38
N LEU A 15 -17.09 -13.76 -7.39
CA LEU A 15 -17.10 -12.35 -6.96
C LEU A 15 -16.88 -12.17 -5.45
N LEU A 16 -17.16 -13.20 -4.65
CA LEU A 16 -16.97 -13.19 -3.19
C LEU A 16 -15.57 -13.67 -2.75
N LEU A 17 -14.76 -14.21 -3.66
CA LEU A 17 -13.35 -14.56 -3.38
C LEU A 17 -12.50 -13.29 -3.31
N LYS A 18 -12.60 -12.57 -2.19
CA LYS A 18 -11.63 -11.53 -1.85
C LYS A 18 -10.27 -12.18 -1.60
N LYS A 19 -9.25 -11.77 -2.37
CA LYS A 19 -7.86 -12.08 -2.07
C LYS A 19 -7.51 -11.47 -0.71
N ILE A 20 -7.18 -12.31 0.25
CA ILE A 20 -6.56 -11.89 1.51
C ILE A 20 -5.06 -11.83 1.23
N TYR A 21 -4.53 -10.61 1.21
CA TYR A 21 -3.09 -10.39 1.26
C TYR A 21 -2.72 -10.33 2.74
N ALA A 22 -1.89 -11.27 3.20
CA ALA A 22 -1.18 -11.10 4.45
C ALA A 22 0.05 -10.24 4.11
N SER A 23 0.03 -8.97 4.50
CA SER A 23 1.27 -8.21 4.67
C SER A 23 1.69 -8.32 6.12
N GLU A 24 2.97 -8.04 6.41
CA GLU A 24 3.42 -7.80 7.77
C GLU A 24 2.67 -6.59 8.39
N LEU A 25 3.06 -6.22 9.62
CA LEU A 25 2.33 -5.27 10.47
C LEU A 25 2.02 -3.97 9.72
N THR A 26 0.77 -3.84 9.30
CA THR A 26 0.21 -2.63 8.72
C THR A 26 -0.86 -2.11 9.66
N PHE A 27 -0.90 -0.81 9.85
CA PHE A 27 -1.93 -0.17 10.66
C PHE A 27 -2.53 1.02 9.93
N GLU A 28 -3.78 1.32 10.28
CA GLU A 28 -4.49 2.48 9.78
C GLU A 28 -4.32 3.63 10.77
N LEU A 29 -3.77 4.75 10.29
CA LEU A 29 -3.61 5.99 11.02
C LEU A 29 -4.77 6.93 10.62
N PRO A 30 -5.70 7.24 11.54
CA PRO A 30 -6.83 8.13 11.26
C PRO A 30 -6.40 9.53 10.84
N ASP A 31 -7.34 10.29 10.27
CA ASP A 31 -7.17 11.73 10.05
C ASP A 31 -7.08 12.46 11.39
N ASN A 32 -6.27 13.52 11.41
CA ASN A 32 -6.02 14.34 12.59
C ASN A 32 -5.59 13.55 13.86
N ALA A 33 -4.87 12.43 13.68
CA ALA A 33 -4.48 11.54 14.77
C ALA A 33 -2.97 11.26 14.80
N LYS A 34 -2.49 10.84 15.97
CA LYS A 34 -1.11 10.40 16.21
C LYS A 34 -1.16 9.04 16.91
N GLU A 35 -0.49 8.06 16.34
CA GLU A 35 -0.36 6.71 16.92
C GLU A 35 1.08 6.48 17.37
N CYS A 36 1.26 5.91 18.56
CA CYS A 36 2.56 5.70 19.16
C CYS A 36 2.72 4.24 19.58
N PHE A 37 3.90 3.69 19.31
CA PHE A 37 4.30 2.35 19.70
C PHE A 37 5.45 2.45 20.70
N HIS A 38 5.45 1.50 21.64
CA HIS A 38 6.40 1.45 22.75
C HIS A 38 7.05 0.10 22.81
N ASP A 39 8.36 0.08 22.97
CA ASP A 39 9.10 -1.17 23.15
C ASP A 39 10.26 -0.99 24.13
N ASN A 40 10.53 -2.02 24.92
CA ASN A 40 11.53 -1.96 25.98
C ASN A 40 12.84 -2.59 25.50
N LEU A 41 13.86 -1.76 25.34
CA LEU A 41 15.15 -2.17 24.80
C LEU A 41 16.23 -2.20 25.89
N LYS A 42 17.16 -3.15 25.74
CA LYS A 42 18.36 -3.24 26.58
C LYS A 42 19.40 -2.22 26.10
N ILE A 43 20.44 -2.00 26.90
CA ILE A 43 21.57 -1.15 26.52
C ILE A 43 22.43 -1.84 25.45
N ASP A 44 23.02 -1.06 24.54
CA ASP A 44 23.85 -1.54 23.42
C ASP A 44 23.15 -2.52 22.44
N SER A 45 21.81 -2.53 22.43
CA SER A 45 21.01 -3.22 21.40
C SER A 45 20.94 -2.38 20.12
N HIS A 46 21.16 -3.03 18.98
CA HIS A 46 20.94 -2.41 17.67
C HIS A 46 19.48 -2.64 17.26
N PHE A 47 18.82 -1.61 16.72
CA PHE A 47 17.45 -1.71 16.23
C PHE A 47 17.29 -0.97 14.91
N THR A 48 16.37 -1.48 14.10
CA THR A 48 16.01 -0.94 12.79
C THR A 48 14.50 -0.71 12.75
N LEU A 49 14.11 0.53 12.44
CA LEU A 49 12.73 0.91 12.13
C LEU A 49 12.62 1.24 10.65
N GLU A 50 11.88 0.45 9.90
CA GLU A 50 11.51 0.74 8.52
C GLU A 50 10.01 1.02 8.45
N PHE A 51 9.63 2.04 7.67
CA PHE A 51 8.22 2.30 7.41
C PHE A 51 7.97 2.71 5.97
N GLN A 52 6.77 2.39 5.48
CA GLN A 52 6.31 2.82 4.17
C GLN A 52 4.83 3.18 4.21
N VAL A 53 4.47 4.37 3.74
CA VAL A 53 3.07 4.76 3.57
C VAL A 53 2.52 4.08 2.31
N ILE A 54 1.60 3.13 2.49
CA ILE A 54 1.00 2.36 1.40
C ILE A 54 -0.11 3.18 0.73
N THR A 55 -0.98 3.81 1.52
CA THR A 55 -2.17 4.51 1.02
C THR A 55 -2.45 5.79 1.83
N GLY A 56 -3.22 6.71 1.24
CA GLY A 56 -3.76 7.90 1.91
C GLY A 56 -3.10 9.22 1.51
N GLY A 57 -3.91 10.17 1.01
CA GLY A 57 -3.48 11.54 0.68
C GLY A 57 -2.26 11.59 -0.25
N ASN A 58 -1.22 12.32 0.17
CA ASN A 58 0.06 12.44 -0.53
C ASN A 58 1.09 11.36 -0.19
N TYR A 59 0.66 10.28 0.47
CA TYR A 59 1.52 9.19 0.94
C TYR A 59 2.62 9.65 1.92
N ASP A 60 2.39 10.72 2.68
CA ASP A 60 3.33 11.32 3.62
C ASP A 60 2.94 11.09 5.09
N VAL A 61 3.89 11.00 6.02
CA VAL A 61 3.62 10.96 7.48
C VAL A 61 4.76 11.64 8.24
N ASP A 62 4.46 12.15 9.43
CA ASP A 62 5.47 12.65 10.36
C ASP A 62 5.88 11.53 11.33
N LEU A 63 7.18 11.29 11.50
CA LEU A 63 7.74 10.29 12.41
C LEU A 63 8.54 10.98 13.51
N GLU A 64 8.34 10.54 14.75
CA GLU A 64 9.09 10.99 15.92
C GLU A 64 9.53 9.79 16.76
N LEU A 65 10.84 9.62 16.96
CA LEU A 65 11.45 8.61 17.81
C LEU A 65 12.04 9.27 19.06
N GLN A 66 11.67 8.75 20.23
CA GLN A 66 12.07 9.25 21.54
C GLN A 66 12.75 8.16 22.36
N SER A 67 13.76 8.56 23.13
CA SER A 67 14.43 7.72 24.13
C SER A 67 13.56 7.54 25.39
N PRO A 68 13.93 6.59 26.28
CA PRO A 68 13.25 6.42 27.57
C PRO A 68 13.31 7.65 28.48
N THR A 69 14.31 8.52 28.26
CA THR A 69 14.51 9.80 28.94
C THR A 69 13.70 10.96 28.32
N GLY A 70 12.95 10.70 27.25
CA GLY A 70 12.15 11.71 26.53
C GLY A 70 12.96 12.57 25.56
N LYS A 71 14.22 12.22 25.28
CA LYS A 71 15.05 12.90 24.29
C LYS A 71 14.62 12.43 22.89
N ILE A 72 14.37 13.38 21.99
CA ILE A 72 14.05 13.07 20.59
C ILE A 72 15.34 12.61 19.91
N LEU A 73 15.37 11.34 19.49
CA LEU A 73 16.49 10.71 18.81
C LEU A 73 16.41 10.94 17.30
N TYR A 74 15.20 10.97 16.77
CA TYR A 74 14.94 11.19 15.36
C TYR A 74 13.58 11.84 15.16
N ARG A 75 13.49 12.77 14.22
CA ARG A 75 12.24 13.42 13.85
C ARG A 75 12.31 13.82 12.40
N GLU A 76 11.36 13.32 11.61
CA GLU A 76 11.20 13.70 10.22
C GLU A 76 9.74 14.01 9.93
N THR A 77 9.52 14.89 8.97
CA THR A 77 8.17 15.34 8.60
C THR A 77 7.89 15.05 7.14
N LYS A 78 6.65 14.70 6.84
CA LYS A 78 6.11 14.42 5.50
C LYS A 78 6.95 13.45 4.67
N LYS A 79 7.41 12.37 5.29
CA LYS A 79 8.16 11.30 4.61
C LYS A 79 7.21 10.21 4.12
N GLN A 80 7.53 9.63 2.97
CA GLN A 80 6.77 8.51 2.40
C GLN A 80 7.36 7.15 2.77
N TYR A 81 8.68 7.13 2.93
CA TYR A 81 9.49 5.96 3.26
C TYR A 81 10.74 6.44 3.97
N ASP A 82 11.15 5.74 5.03
CA ASP A 82 12.47 5.89 5.63
C ASP A 82 12.89 4.61 6.36
N GLN A 83 14.19 4.46 6.55
CA GLN A 83 14.78 3.38 7.34
C GLN A 83 15.76 3.99 8.35
N ILE A 84 15.53 3.71 9.63
CA ILE A 84 16.28 4.25 10.74
C ILE A 84 17.00 3.13 11.46
N ASP A 85 18.33 3.12 11.37
CA ASP A 85 19.20 2.20 12.11
C ASP A 85 19.88 2.96 13.26
N LYS A 86 19.71 2.45 14.49
CA LYS A 86 20.25 3.07 15.71
C LYS A 86 20.68 2.02 16.72
N THR A 87 21.60 2.42 17.60
CA THR A 87 22.00 1.65 18.77
C THR A 87 21.50 2.37 20.02
N THR A 88 20.94 1.62 20.96
CA THR A 88 20.44 2.14 22.24
C THR A 88 21.57 2.60 23.16
N GLU A 89 21.56 3.87 23.54
CA GLU A 89 22.50 4.43 24.53
C GLU A 89 22.10 4.10 25.98
N GLU A 90 20.79 3.95 26.21
CA GLU A 90 20.18 3.75 27.53
C GLU A 90 19.17 2.61 27.45
N ALA A 91 19.07 1.80 28.51
CA ALA A 91 18.05 0.76 28.63
C ALA A 91 16.70 1.38 29.07
N GLY A 92 15.60 0.93 28.46
CA GLY A 92 14.25 1.37 28.83
C GLY A 92 13.28 1.38 27.66
N VAL A 93 12.14 2.03 27.86
CA VAL A 93 11.05 2.09 26.87
C VAL A 93 11.32 3.17 25.83
N TYR A 94 11.61 2.75 24.60
CA TYR A 94 11.67 3.63 23.44
C TYR A 94 10.27 3.80 22.87
N GLN A 95 9.99 5.01 22.37
CA GLN A 95 8.70 5.36 21.80
C GLN A 95 8.89 5.89 20.37
N PHE A 96 8.18 5.32 19.41
CA PHE A 96 8.10 5.88 18.07
C PHE A 96 6.64 6.18 17.70
N CYS A 97 6.40 7.37 17.17
CA CYS A 97 5.07 7.85 16.86
C CYS A 97 4.95 8.29 15.41
N PHE A 98 3.84 7.92 14.80
CA PHE A 98 3.40 8.39 13.49
C PHE A 98 2.27 9.41 13.66
N SER A 99 2.43 10.60 13.08
CA SER A 99 1.41 11.66 13.13
C SER A 99 0.85 11.98 11.76
N ASN A 100 -0.49 12.05 11.70
CA ASN A 100 -1.29 12.47 10.56
C ASN A 100 -2.17 13.69 10.91
N GLU A 101 -1.73 14.51 11.87
CA GLU A 101 -2.45 15.72 12.30
C GLU A 101 -2.65 16.74 11.15
N PHE A 102 -1.78 16.70 10.14
CA PHE A 102 -1.86 17.60 8.99
C PHE A 102 -2.91 17.19 7.94
N SER A 103 -3.41 15.94 7.96
CA SER A 103 -4.47 15.51 7.04
C SER A 103 -5.82 15.55 7.73
N THR A 104 -6.72 16.38 7.22
CA THR A 104 -8.06 16.63 7.81
C THR A 104 -9.16 15.75 7.25
N PHE A 105 -8.87 14.93 6.23
CA PHE A 105 -9.91 14.18 5.50
C PHE A 105 -9.47 12.79 5.05
N THR A 106 -8.17 12.49 5.09
CA THR A 106 -7.62 11.24 4.56
C THR A 106 -6.88 10.49 5.66
N HIS A 107 -7.37 9.30 6.00
CA HIS A 107 -6.63 8.31 6.77
C HIS A 107 -5.47 7.76 5.92
N LYS A 108 -4.47 7.19 6.58
CA LYS A 108 -3.28 6.61 5.94
C LYS A 108 -3.11 5.17 6.40
N THR A 109 -2.70 4.29 5.49
CA THR A 109 -2.25 2.94 5.87
C THR A 109 -0.74 2.90 5.79
N ILE A 110 -0.11 2.55 6.92
CA ILE A 110 1.35 2.56 7.07
C ILE A 110 1.80 1.13 7.35
N TYR A 111 2.76 0.68 6.55
CA TYR A 111 3.56 -0.51 6.82
C TYR A 111 4.68 -0.15 7.78
N ILE A 112 4.86 -0.96 8.82
CA ILE A 112 5.96 -0.83 9.76
C ILE A 112 6.68 -2.16 9.91
N ASP A 113 8.00 -2.09 9.94
CA ASP A 113 8.87 -3.18 10.30
C ASP A 113 9.81 -2.71 11.41
N TRP A 114 9.78 -3.44 12.53
CA TRP A 114 10.50 -3.12 13.76
C TRP A 114 11.35 -4.32 14.15
N LYS A 115 12.67 -4.18 13.99
CA LYS A 115 13.66 -5.23 14.23
C LYS A 115 14.58 -4.80 15.36
N VAL A 116 14.82 -5.70 16.31
CA VAL A 116 15.74 -5.50 17.44
C VAL A 116 16.74 -6.65 17.43
N ASP A 117 18.02 -6.33 17.23
CA ASP A 117 19.09 -7.31 17.25
C ASP A 117 19.42 -7.72 18.69
N GLY A 118 19.46 -9.04 18.94
CA GLY A 118 19.89 -9.60 20.21
C GLY A 118 18.79 -9.85 21.26
N ASP A 119 17.51 -9.72 20.91
CA ASP A 119 16.41 -10.17 21.79
C ASP A 119 15.74 -11.46 21.27
N PRO A 120 15.83 -12.60 21.99
CA PRO A 120 15.12 -13.83 21.62
C PRO A 120 13.59 -13.70 21.71
N GLU A 121 13.06 -12.69 22.42
CA GLU A 121 11.61 -12.48 22.60
C GLU A 121 10.97 -11.76 21.40
N HIS A 122 11.76 -11.08 20.56
CA HIS A 122 11.27 -10.41 19.34
C HIS A 122 11.37 -11.29 18.09
N GLU A 123 12.01 -12.45 18.21
CA GLU A 123 12.10 -13.48 17.16
C GLU A 123 10.98 -14.55 17.25
N ILE A 124 9.90 -14.32 18.01
CA ILE A 124 8.81 -15.29 18.25
C ILE A 124 8.13 -15.78 16.93
N THR A 125 8.34 -15.11 15.80
CA THR A 125 7.89 -15.58 14.47
C THR A 125 8.85 -16.57 13.80
N ARG A 126 9.92 -17.03 14.46
CA ARG A 126 10.88 -17.99 13.88
C ARG A 126 10.67 -19.43 14.37
N PRO A 127 10.25 -20.37 13.50
CA PRO A 127 10.37 -21.79 13.79
C PRO A 127 11.82 -22.22 13.57
N GLY A 128 12.64 -22.23 14.64
CA GLY A 128 14.01 -22.74 14.57
C GLY A 128 14.61 -23.01 15.95
N PRO A 129 15.24 -24.18 16.19
CA PRO A 129 15.93 -24.43 17.44
C PRO A 129 17.25 -23.64 17.46
N ARG A 130 17.41 -22.75 18.44
CA ARG A 130 18.71 -22.10 18.71
C ARG A 130 19.55 -23.00 19.60
N VAL A 131 20.77 -23.30 19.12
CA VAL A 131 21.81 -24.00 19.88
C VAL A 131 22.40 -22.99 20.86
N ALA A 132 22.39 -23.33 22.15
CA ALA A 132 22.85 -22.47 23.22
C ALA A 132 24.32 -22.05 23.05
N GLU A 133 24.62 -20.84 23.51
CA GLU A 133 25.92 -20.19 23.61
C GLU A 133 26.94 -21.10 24.35
N SER A 134 27.54 -22.00 23.60
CA SER A 134 28.66 -22.85 23.97
C SER A 134 29.65 -22.73 22.81
N ALA A 135 30.95 -22.79 23.08
CA ALA A 135 32.01 -22.49 22.12
C ALA A 135 31.77 -23.12 20.73
N LEU A 136 31.17 -22.34 19.82
CA LEU A 136 30.70 -22.83 18.53
C LEU A 136 31.89 -23.31 17.71
N THR A 137 31.78 -24.53 17.21
CA THR A 137 32.73 -25.12 16.26
C THR A 137 32.75 -24.30 14.96
N MET A 138 33.83 -24.41 14.18
CA MET A 138 33.98 -23.64 12.93
C MET A 138 32.81 -23.87 11.93
N ILE A 139 32.19 -25.05 11.98
CA ILE A 139 31.04 -25.41 11.14
C ILE A 139 29.77 -24.70 11.62
N GLU A 140 29.52 -24.66 12.93
CA GLU A 140 28.34 -23.98 13.48
C GLU A 140 28.34 -22.49 13.14
N LYS A 141 29.50 -21.83 13.26
CA LYS A 141 29.65 -20.42 12.84
C LYS A 141 29.38 -20.20 11.36
N SER A 142 29.74 -21.16 10.51
CA SER A 142 29.46 -21.07 9.07
C SER A 142 27.97 -21.22 8.76
N VAL A 143 27.27 -22.09 9.51
CA VAL A 143 25.82 -22.29 9.38
C VAL A 143 25.06 -21.05 9.85
N GLU A 144 25.44 -20.47 10.98
CA GLU A 144 24.87 -19.22 11.49
C GLU A 144 25.03 -18.08 10.49
N LYS A 145 26.24 -17.91 9.93
CA LYS A 145 26.50 -16.92 8.89
C LYS A 145 25.67 -17.16 7.62
N ILE A 146 25.48 -18.41 7.20
CA ILE A 146 24.60 -18.72 6.05
C ILE A 146 23.16 -18.34 6.37
N HIS A 147 22.71 -18.64 7.59
CA HIS A 147 21.36 -18.33 8.06
C HIS A 147 21.09 -16.82 8.09
N GLU A 148 22.02 -16.02 8.63
CA GLU A 148 21.95 -14.55 8.61
C GLU A 148 21.87 -14.00 7.17
N ASN A 149 22.70 -14.52 6.25
CA ASN A 149 22.68 -14.07 4.86
C ASN A 149 21.38 -14.47 4.14
N LEU A 150 20.80 -15.62 4.48
CA LEU A 150 19.52 -16.07 3.93
C LEU A 150 18.39 -15.18 4.43
N GLU A 151 18.36 -14.86 5.72
CA GLU A 151 17.40 -13.95 6.32
C GLU A 151 17.44 -12.59 5.64
N LYS A 152 18.64 -12.02 5.48
CA LYS A 152 18.82 -10.77 4.75
C LYS A 152 18.26 -10.85 3.32
N SER A 153 18.47 -11.97 2.63
CA SER A 153 17.92 -12.15 1.29
C SER A 153 16.38 -12.27 1.26
N ILE A 154 15.78 -12.88 2.28
CA ILE A 154 14.32 -12.95 2.43
C ILE A 154 13.75 -11.56 2.67
N ASP A 155 14.42 -10.78 3.51
CA ASP A 155 14.05 -9.39 3.81
C ASP A 155 14.05 -8.52 2.54
N ASP A 156 15.17 -8.54 1.81
CA ASP A 156 15.31 -7.83 0.52
C ASP A 156 14.19 -8.24 -0.46
N GLN A 157 13.88 -9.54 -0.55
CA GLN A 157 12.81 -10.03 -1.41
C GLN A 157 11.43 -9.52 -0.99
N THR A 158 11.18 -9.45 0.31
CA THR A 158 9.89 -8.99 0.86
C THR A 158 9.69 -7.51 0.56
N HIS A 159 10.71 -6.69 0.81
CA HIS A 159 10.73 -5.27 0.45
C HIS A 159 10.46 -5.07 -1.06
N HIS A 160 11.14 -5.81 -1.93
CA HIS A 160 10.92 -5.73 -3.37
C HIS A 160 9.51 -6.16 -3.78
N ARG A 161 8.97 -7.24 -3.19
CA ARG A 161 7.61 -7.72 -3.45
C ARG A 161 6.56 -6.70 -3.03
N LEU A 162 6.73 -6.06 -1.87
CA LEU A 162 5.81 -5.02 -1.38
C LEU A 162 5.78 -3.82 -2.33
N ARG A 163 6.96 -3.35 -2.78
CA ARG A 163 7.06 -2.23 -3.73
C ARG A 163 6.50 -2.56 -5.09
N GLU A 164 6.74 -3.76 -5.62
CA GLU A 164 6.16 -4.21 -6.88
C GLU A 164 4.63 -4.29 -6.77
N ALA A 165 4.11 -4.91 -5.71
CA ALA A 165 2.67 -5.05 -5.49
C ALA A 165 1.97 -3.68 -5.40
N THR A 166 2.53 -2.76 -4.62
CA THR A 166 2.00 -1.39 -4.46
C THR A 166 2.10 -0.62 -5.78
N GLY A 167 3.24 -0.70 -6.47
CA GLY A 167 3.45 -0.05 -7.76
C GLY A 167 2.50 -0.56 -8.84
N ARG A 168 2.26 -1.88 -8.87
CA ARG A 168 1.33 -2.53 -9.79
C ARG A 168 -0.11 -2.11 -9.53
N ALA A 169 -0.55 -2.12 -8.26
CA ALA A 169 -1.88 -1.67 -7.89
C ALA A 169 -2.15 -0.22 -8.33
N ARG A 170 -1.17 0.67 -8.14
CA ARG A 170 -1.25 2.06 -8.61
C ARG A 170 -1.33 2.17 -10.12
N ALA A 171 -0.53 1.39 -10.84
CA ALA A 171 -0.55 1.39 -12.30
C ALA A 171 -1.90 0.91 -12.86
N GLU A 172 -2.48 -0.13 -12.25
CA GLU A 172 -3.79 -0.66 -12.63
C GLU A 172 -4.92 0.36 -12.37
N ASP A 173 -4.95 1.03 -11.20
CA ASP A 173 -5.94 2.09 -10.90
C ASP A 173 -5.84 3.28 -11.87
N LEU A 174 -4.61 3.73 -12.15
CA LEU A 174 -4.40 4.83 -13.09
C LEU A 174 -4.83 4.45 -14.50
N ASN A 175 -4.46 3.26 -14.96
CA ASN A 175 -4.83 2.75 -16.28
C ASN A 175 -6.35 2.67 -16.43
N GLN A 176 -7.07 2.17 -15.42
CA GLN A 176 -8.53 2.10 -15.43
C GLN A 176 -9.17 3.49 -15.57
N ARG A 177 -8.71 4.47 -14.77
CA ARG A 177 -9.24 5.84 -14.83
C ARG A 177 -9.00 6.48 -16.20
N VAL A 178 -7.80 6.31 -16.76
CA VAL A 178 -7.46 6.84 -18.10
C VAL A 178 -8.33 6.18 -19.17
N GLN A 179 -8.57 4.87 -19.08
CA GLN A 179 -9.44 4.14 -19.98
C GLN A 179 -10.88 4.67 -19.93
N ASP A 180 -11.42 4.91 -18.73
CA ASP A 180 -12.78 5.43 -18.55
C ASP A 180 -12.95 6.83 -19.15
N TRP A 181 -11.97 7.72 -18.92
CA TRP A 181 -11.95 9.06 -19.53
C TRP A 181 -11.82 9.01 -21.06
N SER A 182 -10.97 8.12 -21.57
CA SER A 182 -10.74 7.95 -23.02
C SER A 182 -12.00 7.43 -23.72
N LEU A 183 -12.71 6.48 -23.10
CA LEU A 183 -13.97 5.95 -23.62
C LEU A 183 -15.04 7.06 -23.65
N GLY A 184 -15.12 7.89 -22.61
CA GLY A 184 -16.02 9.05 -22.58
C GLY A 184 -15.76 10.05 -23.71
N GLN A 185 -14.49 10.38 -23.97
CA GLN A 185 -14.09 11.26 -25.07
C GLN A 185 -14.46 10.66 -26.44
N PHE A 186 -14.21 9.37 -26.63
CA PHE A 186 -14.56 8.66 -27.86
C PHE A 186 -16.07 8.72 -28.15
N LEU A 187 -16.91 8.46 -27.14
CA LEU A 187 -18.37 8.54 -27.27
C LEU A 187 -18.85 9.96 -27.59
N LEU A 188 -18.22 10.99 -26.99
CA LEU A 188 -18.55 12.39 -27.24
C LEU A 188 -18.24 12.79 -28.69
N ILE A 189 -17.12 12.33 -29.26
CA ILE A 189 -16.78 12.58 -30.67
C ILE A 189 -17.82 11.94 -31.60
N ILE A 190 -18.24 10.71 -31.33
CA ILE A 190 -19.29 10.04 -32.10
C ILE A 190 -20.60 10.83 -32.03
N PHE A 191 -20.99 11.29 -30.85
CA PHE A 191 -22.21 12.09 -30.67
C PHE A 191 -22.19 13.38 -31.50
N VAL A 192 -21.08 14.13 -31.47
CA VAL A 192 -20.90 15.35 -32.27
C VAL A 192 -20.91 15.04 -33.77
N ALA A 193 -20.27 13.94 -34.20
CA ALA A 193 -20.27 13.52 -35.60
C ALA A 193 -21.70 13.20 -36.11
N ILE A 194 -22.51 12.51 -35.31
CA ILE A 194 -23.91 12.25 -35.66
C ILE A 194 -24.71 13.56 -35.68
N GLY A 195 -24.56 14.40 -34.64
CA GLY A 195 -25.25 15.68 -34.52
C GLY A 195 -24.98 16.61 -35.70
N THR A 196 -23.73 16.72 -36.14
CA THR A 196 -23.35 17.52 -37.31
C THR A 196 -23.96 17.00 -38.60
N VAL A 197 -24.00 15.68 -38.82
CA VAL A 197 -24.64 15.08 -40.01
C VAL A 197 -26.16 15.31 -40.01
N LEU A 198 -26.83 15.17 -38.86
CA LEU A 198 -28.27 15.41 -38.75
C LEU A 198 -28.61 16.89 -38.96
N LEU A 199 -27.82 17.81 -38.40
CA LEU A 199 -28.00 19.25 -38.61
C LEU A 199 -27.83 19.62 -40.08
N LEU A 200 -26.76 19.14 -40.73
CA LEU A 200 -26.55 19.38 -42.16
C LEU A 200 -27.69 18.82 -43.00
N ARG A 201 -28.16 17.59 -42.73
CA ARG A 201 -29.34 17.03 -43.40
C ARG A 201 -30.60 17.86 -43.18
N SER A 202 -30.80 18.44 -41.99
CA SER A 202 -31.94 19.32 -41.71
C SER A 202 -31.89 20.63 -42.50
N PHE A 203 -30.70 21.19 -42.75
CA PHE A 203 -30.55 22.41 -43.55
C PHE A 203 -30.83 22.16 -45.04
N PHE A 204 -30.50 20.97 -45.56
CA PHE A 204 -30.70 20.63 -46.98
C PHE A 204 -32.01 19.88 -47.29
N SER A 205 -32.78 19.47 -46.28
CA SER A 205 -34.08 18.83 -46.48
C SER A 205 -35.16 19.89 -46.71
N ASP A 206 -35.32 20.33 -47.95
CA ASP A 206 -36.46 21.16 -48.35
C ASP A 206 -37.79 20.47 -48.02
N ARG A 207 -38.73 21.23 -47.43
CA ARG A 207 -40.09 20.75 -47.19
C ARG A 207 -40.70 20.43 -48.54
N LYS A 208 -41.09 19.17 -48.77
CA LYS A 208 -41.92 18.80 -49.93
C LYS A 208 -43.20 19.63 -49.87
N THR A 209 -43.27 20.69 -50.67
CA THR A 209 -44.50 21.41 -50.96
C THR A 209 -45.45 20.40 -51.58
N SER A 210 -46.45 19.96 -50.82
CA SER A 210 -47.54 19.18 -51.40
C SER A 210 -48.23 20.09 -52.42
N ASN A 211 -47.95 19.89 -53.70
CA ASN A 211 -48.64 20.58 -54.78
C ASN A 211 -50.11 20.17 -54.70
N MET A 212 -50.89 20.99 -54.00
CA MET A 212 -52.32 20.85 -53.84
C MET A 212 -52.95 21.21 -55.18
N THR A 213 -53.39 20.19 -55.91
CA THR A 213 -54.11 20.29 -57.18
C THR A 213 -55.38 21.12 -57.01
N TRP A 214 -55.42 22.30 -57.62
CA TRP A 214 -56.67 22.99 -57.93
C TRP A 214 -57.03 22.71 -59.39
N ASN A 215 -57.95 21.75 -59.60
CA ASN A 215 -58.64 21.59 -60.87
C ASN A 215 -59.78 22.62 -60.92
N ARG A 216 -59.85 23.43 -61.97
CA ARG A 216 -61.05 24.16 -62.39
C ARG A 216 -61.30 23.84 -63.86
#